data_AF-A0A6S7GN72-F1
#
_entry.id   AF-A0A6S7GN72-F1
#
_cell.length_a   1.000
_cell.length_b   1.000
_cell.length_c   1.000
_cell.angle_alpha   90.00
_cell.angle_beta   90.00
_cell.angle_gamma   90.00
#
_symmetry.space_group_name_H-M   'P 1'
#
loop_
_entity.id
_entity.type
_entity.pdbx_description
1 polymer ?
#
loop_
_entity_poly.entity_id
_entity_poly.type
_entity_poly.pdbx_seq_one_letter_code
_entity_poly.pdbx_strand_id
1 'polypeptide(L)'
;MNVRLAAQTLSSSVADAIGFLNLSMKLSEFQNSDGTMKFIRMIDRLFDMLNSRSPLGKGYKQPLRPASKDIWTEILMSTATDTCSV
;
A
#
# COMPACT_ATOMS: atom_id res chain seq x y z
N MET A 1 3.53 -9.13 -20.46
CA MET A 1 3.09 -8.35 -19.27
C MET A 1 4.29 -8.14 -18.36
N ASN A 2 4.62 -6.90 -17.98
CA ASN A 2 5.82 -6.60 -17.19
C ASN A 2 5.47 -6.30 -15.72
N VAL A 3 5.44 -7.34 -14.90
CA VAL A 3 5.08 -7.24 -13.47
C VAL A 3 6.10 -6.44 -12.67
N ARG A 4 7.38 -6.46 -13.08
CA ARG A 4 8.43 -5.69 -12.41
C ARG A 4 8.15 -4.19 -12.47
N LEU A 5 7.73 -3.71 -13.64
CA LEU A 5 7.35 -2.30 -13.81
C LEU A 5 6.15 -1.95 -12.92
N ALA A 6 5.10 -2.78 -12.94
CA ALA A 6 3.90 -2.55 -12.13
C ALA A 6 4.21 -2.47 -10.62
N ALA A 7 5.05 -3.38 -10.10
CA ALA A 7 5.46 -3.37 -8.70
C ALA A 7 6.26 -2.11 -8.32
N GLN A 8 7.10 -1.61 -9.23
CA GLN A 8 7.85 -0.35 -9.01
C GLN A 8 6.94 0.88 -9.09
N THR A 9 5.96 0.89 -9.99
CA THR A 9 5.02 1.99 -10.14
C THR A 9 4.07 2.11 -8.95
N LEU A 10 3.69 0.99 -8.33
CA LEU A 10 2.71 0.93 -7.24
C LEU A 10 3.35 0.69 -5.86
N SER A 11 4.60 1.15 -5.65
CA SER A 11 5.27 1.00 -4.36
C SER A 11 4.97 2.14 -3.39
N SER A 12 5.11 1.90 -2.07
CA SER A 12 4.91 2.94 -1.05
C SER A 12 5.78 4.19 -1.28
N SER A 13 6.99 4.05 -1.81
CA SER A 13 7.87 5.18 -2.14
C SER A 13 7.26 6.13 -3.18
N VAL A 14 6.46 5.60 -4.12
CA VAL A 14 5.75 6.45 -5.10
C VAL A 14 4.63 7.21 -4.41
N ALA A 15 3.88 6.58 -3.49
CA ALA A 15 2.88 7.28 -2.69
C ALA A 15 3.50 8.38 -1.82
N ASP A 16 4.68 8.15 -1.25
CA ASP A 16 5.40 9.16 -0.46
C ASP A 16 5.89 10.33 -1.31
N ALA A 17 6.39 10.06 -2.53
CA ALA A 17 6.75 11.10 -3.48
C ALA A 17 5.53 11.96 -3.89
N ILE A 18 4.40 11.34 -4.20
CA ILE A 18 3.13 12.04 -4.47
C ILE A 18 2.73 12.88 -3.26
N GLY A 19 2.82 12.32 -2.04
CA GLY A 19 2.47 13.02 -0.81
C GLY A 19 3.37 14.23 -0.54
N PHE A 20 4.66 14.12 -0.84
CA PHE A 20 5.57 15.26 -0.77
C PHE A 20 5.18 16.37 -1.75
N LEU A 21 4.87 16.03 -3.01
CA LEU A 21 4.48 16.99 -4.04
C LEU A 21 3.13 17.68 -3.71
N ASN A 22 2.17 16.93 -3.16
CA ASN A 22 0.87 17.44 -2.74
C ASN A 22 0.97 18.26 -1.44
N LEU A 23 1.48 17.67 -0.35
CA LEU A 23 1.37 18.25 0.99
C LEU A 23 2.51 19.23 1.31
N SER A 24 3.73 18.94 0.85
CA SER A 24 4.92 19.76 1.15
C SER A 24 5.14 20.84 0.10
N MET A 25 5.10 20.48 -1.20
CA MET A 25 5.31 21.44 -2.29
C MET A 25 4.03 22.14 -2.76
N LYS A 26 2.84 21.62 -2.40
CA LYS A 26 1.52 22.19 -2.74
C LYS A 26 1.33 22.45 -4.24
N LEU A 27 1.87 21.55 -5.07
CA LEU A 27 1.73 21.65 -6.52
C LEU A 27 0.29 21.37 -6.93
N SER A 28 -0.27 22.25 -7.78
CA SER A 28 -1.65 22.17 -8.25
C SER A 28 -1.97 20.85 -8.96
N GLU A 29 -0.98 20.29 -9.64
CA GLU A 29 -1.01 19.06 -10.43
C GLU A 29 -1.18 17.81 -9.55
N PHE A 30 -0.87 17.93 -8.25
CA PHE A 30 -0.95 16.84 -7.27
C PHE A 30 -2.07 17.05 -6.23
N GLN A 31 -2.91 18.08 -6.41
CA GLN A 31 -4.06 18.30 -5.52
C GLN A 31 -5.03 17.10 -5.58
N ASN A 32 -5.65 16.81 -4.44
CA ASN A 32 -6.60 15.70 -4.28
C ASN A 32 -6.01 14.31 -4.60
N SER A 33 -4.68 14.15 -4.49
CA SER A 33 -4.00 12.87 -4.74
C SER A 33 -4.11 11.88 -3.57
N ASP A 34 -4.85 12.21 -2.51
CA ASP A 34 -5.04 11.38 -1.31
C ASP A 34 -5.60 9.98 -1.63
N GLY A 35 -6.59 9.92 -2.53
CA GLY A 35 -7.14 8.64 -3.01
C GLY A 35 -6.08 7.78 -3.70
N THR A 36 -5.28 8.38 -4.58
CA THR A 36 -4.20 7.69 -5.30
C THR A 36 -3.10 7.21 -4.36
N MET A 37 -2.67 8.05 -3.41
CA MET A 37 -1.69 7.65 -2.39
C MET A 37 -2.19 6.46 -1.56
N LYS A 38 -3.46 6.51 -1.15
CA LYS A 38 -4.09 5.43 -0.38
C LYS A 38 -4.17 4.14 -1.19
N PHE A 39 -4.59 4.22 -2.45
CA PHE A 39 -4.63 3.07 -3.35
C PHE A 39 -3.25 2.42 -3.52
N ILE A 40 -2.22 3.21 -3.82
CA ILE A 40 -0.85 2.70 -4.00
C ILE A 40 -0.37 1.99 -2.73
N ARG A 41 -0.57 2.60 -1.55
CA ARG A 41 -0.18 1.97 -0.27
C ARG A 41 -0.91 0.66 0.00
N MET A 42 -2.19 0.57 -0.36
CA MET A 42 -2.98 -0.65 -0.19
C MET A 42 -2.46 -1.77 -1.10
N ILE A 43 -2.20 -1.46 -2.38
CA ILE A 43 -1.66 -2.44 -3.33
C ILE A 43 -0.25 -2.89 -2.93
N ASP A 44 0.64 -1.99 -2.53
CA ASP A 44 1.99 -2.32 -2.09
C ASP A 44 1.98 -3.31 -0.90
N ARG A 45 1.12 -3.03 0.10
CA ARG A 45 0.95 -3.91 1.27
C ARG A 45 0.39 -5.28 0.89
N LEU A 46 -0.63 -5.32 0.03
CA LEU A 46 -1.20 -6.57 -0.47
C LEU A 46 -0.15 -7.38 -1.25
N PHE A 47 0.65 -6.71 -2.08
CA PHE A 47 1.72 -7.35 -2.83
C PHE A 47 2.78 -7.94 -1.90
N ASP A 48 3.22 -7.20 -0.88
CA ASP A 48 4.18 -7.67 0.11
C ASP A 48 3.67 -8.89 0.91
N MET A 49 2.38 -8.88 1.28
CA MET A 49 1.74 -9.98 2.00
C MET A 49 1.64 -11.24 1.14
N LEU A 50 1.11 -11.10 -0.08
CA LEU A 50 0.85 -12.23 -0.98
C LEU A 50 2.12 -12.75 -1.66
N ASN A 51 3.21 -11.98 -1.66
CA ASN A 51 4.51 -12.36 -2.22
C ASN A 51 5.60 -12.51 -1.13
N SER A 52 5.23 -12.74 0.13
CA SER A 52 6.19 -13.06 1.19
C SER A 52 6.93 -14.37 0.89
N ARG A 53 8.26 -14.35 0.98
CA ARG A 53 9.13 -15.53 0.76
C ARG A 53 10.11 -15.81 1.90
N SER A 54 10.20 -14.91 2.87
CA SER A 54 11.16 -15.02 3.96
C SER A 54 10.48 -15.56 5.23
N PRO A 55 10.90 -16.72 5.77
CA PRO A 55 10.40 -17.22 7.05
C PRO A 55 10.63 -16.28 8.24
N LEU A 56 11.58 -15.33 8.10
CA LEU A 56 11.92 -14.31 9.10
C LEU A 56 11.52 -12.90 8.64
N GLY A 57 10.64 -12.79 7.63
CA GLY A 57 10.10 -11.52 7.19
C GLY A 57 9.40 -10.78 8.32
N LYS A 58 9.42 -9.44 8.27
CA LYS A 58 8.80 -8.56 9.28
C LYS A 58 7.65 -7.77 8.65
N GLY A 59 6.70 -7.31 9.47
CA GLY A 59 5.59 -6.48 9.02
C GLY A 59 4.78 -7.18 7.91
N TYR A 60 4.46 -6.48 6.83
CA TYR A 60 3.65 -7.03 5.73
C TYR A 60 4.36 -8.12 4.93
N LYS A 61 5.69 -8.24 5.02
CA LYS A 61 6.47 -9.30 4.38
C LYS A 61 6.60 -10.56 5.21
N GLN A 62 5.96 -10.63 6.38
CA GLN A 62 6.03 -11.82 7.23
C GLN A 62 5.13 -12.95 6.71
N PRO A 63 5.49 -14.23 6.93
CA PRO A 63 4.64 -15.36 6.57
C PRO A 63 3.33 -15.35 7.37
N LEU A 64 2.24 -15.83 6.79
CA LEU A 64 0.98 -16.02 7.51
C LEU A 64 1.13 -17.12 8.58
N ARG A 65 1.05 -16.71 9.85
CA ARG A 65 1.09 -17.56 11.05
C ARG A 65 -0.02 -17.14 12.01
N PRO A 66 -0.41 -17.99 12.98
CA PRO A 66 -1.34 -17.59 14.03
C PRO A 66 -0.91 -16.31 14.75
N ALA A 67 0.39 -16.19 15.05
CA ALA A 67 0.97 -15.01 15.71
C ALA A 67 1.00 -13.73 14.85
N SER A 68 0.85 -13.84 13.54
CA SER A 68 0.84 -12.69 12.61
C SER A 68 -0.54 -12.37 12.07
N LYS A 69 -1.58 -13.10 12.51
CA LYS A 69 -2.94 -13.02 11.96
C LYS A 69 -3.52 -11.61 12.07
N ASP A 70 -3.21 -10.88 13.13
CA ASP A 70 -3.75 -9.55 13.37
C ASP A 70 -3.32 -8.55 12.28
N ILE A 71 -2.07 -8.64 11.84
CA ILE A 71 -1.50 -7.79 10.77
C ILE A 71 -2.21 -8.04 9.44
N TRP A 72 -2.60 -9.29 9.18
CA TRP A 72 -3.38 -9.63 7.99
C TRP A 72 -4.83 -9.17 8.09
N THR A 73 -5.43 -9.32 9.27
CA THR A 73 -6.83 -8.98 9.52
C THR A 73 -7.03 -7.46 9.46
N GLU A 74 -6.11 -6.67 10.00
CA GLU A 74 -6.15 -5.20 9.93
C GLU A 74 -6.31 -4.70 8.49
N ILE A 75 -5.47 -5.19 7.58
CA ILE A 75 -5.51 -4.77 6.18
C ILE A 75 -6.83 -5.20 5.53
N LEU A 76 -7.22 -6.46 5.66
CA LEU A 76 -8.44 -6.97 5.04
C LEU A 76 -9.68 -6.21 5.55
N MET A 77 -9.74 -5.91 6.84
CA MET A 77 -10.87 -5.18 7.43
C MET A 77 -10.85 -3.70 7.04
N SER A 78 -9.68 -3.08 6.91
CA SER A 78 -9.57 -1.69 6.44
C SER A 78 -10.13 -1.49 5.04
N THR A 79 -10.08 -2.53 4.18
CA THR A 79 -10.69 -2.48 2.85
C THR A 79 -12.21 -2.65 2.83
N ALA A 80 -12.81 -3.17 3.91
CA ALA A 80 -14.25 -3.42 4.00
C ALA A 80 -15.05 -2.25 4.57
N THR A 81 -14.43 -1.41 5.39
CA THR A 81 -15.08 -0.25 6.05
C THR A 81 -15.08 1.02 5.19
N ASP A 82 -14.26 1.05 4.13
CA ASP A 82 -14.14 2.20 3.25
C ASP A 82 -15.09 2.08 2.05
N THR A 83 -16.40 2.08 2.31
CA THR A 83 -17.33 2.49 1.24
C THR A 83 -17.06 3.96 0.97
N CYS A 84 -16.47 4.24 -0.19
CA CYS A 84 -16.42 5.58 -0.75
C CYS A 84 -17.82 6.19 -0.65
N SER A 85 -17.99 7.20 0.19
CA SER A 85 -19.12 8.13 0.07
C SER A 85 -18.91 8.88 -1.24
N VAL A 86 -19.42 8.31 -2.33
CA VAL A 86 -19.57 9.01 -3.61
C VAL A 86 -20.74 9.97 -3.48
#